data_AF-A0A942JET3-F1
#
_entry.id   AF-A0A942JET3-F1
#
_cell.length_a   1.000
_cell.length_b   1.000
_cell.length_c   1.000
_cell.angle_alpha   90.00
_cell.angle_beta   90.00
_cell.angle_gamma   90.00
#
_symmetry.space_group_name_H-M   'P 1'
#
loop_
_entity.id
_entity.type
_entity.pdbx_description
1 polymer ?
#
loop_
_entity_poly.entity_id
_entity_poly.type
_entity_poly.pdbx_seq_one_letter_code
_entity_poly.pdbx_strand_id
1 'polypeptide(L)'
;MNIPNEKFFSFTDNLFTFDSYACDCVTDIENVRPGVIKATVKIQGLADSPVRFAFAPNKGMVRLAKTGAINSDRILTELLSIPDGDTKKLFTFFKEYGFFFPVSTDGYEAIEVEPLHDLINRVKATIRLISALGEARKDYRRILGLTLYLQLTPPVLLMFECFGGQPFPTCEHALFAELAKSSALPQADPASLPYDAENYIVPDTIFSPDFELSVEEYSNIVGGFDTTTPGAAQSQLYKDIARLYCNAPLLSPELRGMVDFLFHFHHLIAVVKAFTPTGDVKYYDADENVKAHYKANFDDRMKKSLIEMAKITVRDEIRHNLYGMRPQYDIETMSPAWEIQDMLTGIYASIFFMRPSVELYRKCANPSCDRSFLVNTTSSKRKYCEYPCRNAAAQRAHRLRKQAKVQTH
;
A
#
# COMPACT_ATOMS: atom_id res chain seq x y z
N MET A 1 -26.13 -24.59 6.50
CA MET A 1 -26.31 -24.23 7.91
C MET A 1 -26.38 -22.71 7.99
N ASN A 2 -27.53 -22.17 8.39
CA ASN A 2 -27.73 -20.73 8.55
C ASN A 2 -27.02 -20.25 9.82
N ILE A 3 -26.00 -19.42 9.67
CA ILE A 3 -25.31 -18.78 10.79
C ILE A 3 -26.25 -17.66 11.32
N PRO A 4 -26.56 -17.62 12.63
CA PRO A 4 -27.54 -16.70 13.18
C PRO A 4 -27.02 -15.25 13.18
N ASN A 5 -27.84 -14.35 12.64
CA ASN A 5 -27.87 -12.89 12.86
C ASN A 5 -26.60 -12.25 13.43
N GLU A 6 -25.64 -11.92 12.56
CA GLU A 6 -24.59 -10.96 12.89
C GLU A 6 -25.24 -9.61 13.25
N LYS A 7 -25.15 -9.22 14.53
CA LYS A 7 -25.56 -7.90 14.99
C LYS A 7 -24.41 -6.92 14.72
N PHE A 8 -24.55 -6.08 13.71
CA PHE A 8 -23.63 -4.97 13.49
C PHE A 8 -23.84 -3.91 14.58
N PHE A 9 -22.80 -3.58 15.34
CA PHE A 9 -22.79 -2.45 16.25
C PHE A 9 -22.69 -1.14 15.44
N SER A 10 -23.71 -0.28 15.51
CA SER A 10 -23.66 1.09 14.99
C SER A 10 -23.36 2.06 16.11
N PHE A 11 -22.18 2.68 16.10
CA PHE A 11 -21.76 3.69 17.07
C PHE A 11 -22.16 5.09 16.59
N THR A 12 -22.83 5.88 17.44
CA THR A 12 -23.44 7.16 17.05
C THR A 12 -22.67 8.41 17.48
N ASP A 13 -21.76 8.33 18.46
CA ASP A 13 -21.01 9.49 18.96
C ASP A 13 -19.51 9.19 19.07
N ASN A 14 -18.67 10.19 18.79
CA ASN A 14 -17.20 10.18 18.64
C ASN A 14 -16.51 8.88 19.08
N LEU A 15 -16.00 8.09 18.12
CA LEU A 15 -15.59 6.71 18.40
C LEU A 15 -14.50 6.58 19.47
N PHE A 16 -13.65 7.60 19.64
CA PHE A 16 -12.59 7.67 20.65
C PHE A 16 -11.86 9.03 20.56
N THR A 17 -11.17 9.41 21.64
CA THR A 17 -10.21 10.53 21.66
C THR A 17 -8.86 10.03 22.17
N PHE A 18 -7.76 10.58 21.66
CA PHE A 18 -6.43 10.34 22.22
C PHE A 18 -5.61 11.63 22.20
N ASP A 19 -4.61 11.69 23.07
CA ASP A 19 -3.71 12.83 23.21
C ASP A 19 -2.32 12.48 22.67
N SER A 20 -1.64 13.49 22.13
CA SER A 20 -0.27 13.45 21.68
C SER A 20 0.36 14.83 21.88
N TYR A 21 1.54 15.06 21.32
CA TYR A 21 2.24 16.34 21.36
C TYR A 21 2.63 16.76 19.96
N ALA A 22 2.60 18.07 19.70
CA ALA A 22 3.30 18.62 18.55
C ALA A 22 4.79 18.28 18.67
N CYS A 23 5.47 18.08 17.54
CA CYS A 23 6.88 17.71 17.55
C CYS A 23 7.76 18.83 17.04
N ASP A 24 8.96 18.96 17.62
CA ASP A 24 10.07 19.59 16.90
C ASP A 24 10.78 18.54 16.05
N CYS A 25 11.23 18.97 14.88
CA CYS A 25 11.88 18.12 13.90
C CYS A 25 13.08 18.84 13.28
N VAL A 26 14.25 18.20 13.37
CA VAL A 26 15.48 18.67 12.75
C VAL A 26 16.12 17.57 11.91
N THR A 27 17.00 17.96 10.99
CA THR A 27 17.74 17.02 10.14
C THR A 27 19.22 17.10 10.49
N ASP A 28 19.78 15.96 10.87
CA ASP A 28 21.22 15.79 10.98
C ASP A 28 21.77 15.24 9.66
N ILE A 29 22.82 15.87 9.15
CA ILE A 29 23.52 15.44 7.95
C ILE A 29 24.92 15.01 8.35
N GLU A 30 25.20 13.72 8.21
CA GLU A 30 26.51 13.13 8.41
C GLU A 30 27.21 12.95 7.05
N ASN A 31 28.40 13.56 6.90
CA ASN A 31 29.23 13.38 5.70
C ASN A 31 30.10 12.13 5.89
N VAL A 32 29.58 10.96 5.47
CA VAL A 32 30.23 9.67 5.70
C VAL A 32 31.53 9.56 4.89
N ARG A 33 31.49 9.94 3.60
CA ARG A 33 32.63 9.99 2.67
C ARG A 33 32.39 11.10 1.63
N PRO A 34 33.42 11.56 0.89
CA PRO A 34 33.21 12.53 -0.19
C PRO A 34 32.08 12.11 -1.13
N GLY A 35 31.02 12.92 -1.20
CA GLY A 35 29.84 12.66 -2.04
C GLY A 35 28.78 11.71 -1.46
N VAL A 36 29.01 11.11 -0.29
CA VAL A 36 28.05 10.21 0.39
C VAL A 36 27.60 10.87 1.70
N ILE A 37 26.35 11.32 1.71
CA ILE A 37 25.69 11.89 2.89
C ILE A 37 24.71 10.89 3.49
N LYS A 38 24.63 10.85 4.81
CA LYS A 38 23.58 10.16 5.55
C LYS A 38 22.73 11.21 6.25
N ALA A 39 21.44 11.24 5.92
CA ALA A 39 20.48 12.16 6.51
C ALA A 39 19.58 11.44 7.52
N THR A 40 19.55 11.95 8.74
CA THR A 40 18.75 11.41 9.84
C THR A 40 17.78 12.49 10.31
N VAL A 41 16.52 12.11 10.52
CA VAL A 41 15.51 12.97 11.14
C VAL A 41 15.58 12.77 12.64
N LYS A 42 15.64 13.87 13.38
CA LYS A 42 15.50 13.91 14.83
C LYS A 42 14.12 14.45 15.19
N ILE A 43 13.43 13.78 16.09
CA ILE A 43 12.04 14.10 16.48
C ILE A 43 11.95 14.13 18.00
N GLN A 44 11.32 15.17 18.55
CA GLN A 44 11.04 15.27 19.99
C GLN A 44 9.62 15.81 20.18
N GLY A 45 8.87 15.23 21.11
CA GLY A 45 7.57 15.74 21.52
C GLY A 45 7.71 17.01 22.36
N LEU A 46 6.85 17.99 22.14
CA LEU A 46 6.84 19.25 22.89
C LEU A 46 5.78 19.18 23.99
N ALA A 47 6.20 18.93 25.23
CA ALA A 47 5.30 18.74 26.38
C ALA A 47 4.38 19.96 26.65
N ASP A 48 4.83 21.16 26.29
CA ASP A 48 4.07 22.41 26.41
C ASP A 48 3.02 22.60 25.30
N SER A 49 3.02 21.73 24.30
CA SER A 49 2.22 21.81 23.08
C SER A 49 1.38 20.54 22.85
N PRO A 50 0.47 20.17 23.78
CA PRO A 50 -0.38 19.00 23.62
C PRO A 50 -1.35 19.15 22.45
N VAL A 51 -1.60 18.04 21.77
CA VAL A 51 -2.51 17.92 20.63
C VAL A 51 -3.52 16.82 20.93
N ARG A 52 -4.81 17.18 20.91
CA ARG A 52 -5.91 16.24 21.15
C ARG A 52 -6.60 15.86 19.86
N PHE A 53 -6.87 14.57 19.69
CA PHE A 53 -7.54 14.01 18.54
C PHE A 53 -8.89 13.40 18.90
N ALA A 54 -9.76 13.32 17.91
CA ALA A 54 -11.02 12.60 17.98
C ALA A 54 -11.30 11.90 16.66
N PHE A 55 -12.09 10.83 16.73
CA PHE A 55 -12.65 10.20 15.55
C PHE A 55 -14.09 10.65 15.31
N ALA A 56 -14.34 11.26 14.16
CA ALA A 56 -15.68 11.62 13.72
C ALA A 56 -16.16 10.65 12.63
N PRO A 57 -17.30 9.96 12.77
CA PRO A 57 -17.79 8.94 11.82
C PRO A 57 -17.77 9.35 10.34
N ASN A 58 -18.06 10.63 10.05
CA ASN A 58 -18.11 11.17 8.69
C ASN A 58 -16.84 11.92 8.27
N LYS A 59 -15.81 11.99 9.10
CA LYS A 59 -14.55 12.70 8.80
C LYS A 59 -13.29 11.86 9.04
N GLY A 60 -13.40 10.74 9.75
CA GLY A 60 -12.24 10.03 10.27
C GLY A 60 -11.61 10.80 11.42
N MET A 61 -10.29 10.64 11.58
CA MET A 61 -9.50 11.30 12.61
C MET A 61 -9.34 12.80 12.33
N VAL A 62 -9.61 13.61 13.35
CA VAL A 62 -9.54 15.08 13.35
C VAL A 62 -8.91 15.59 14.64
N ARG A 63 -8.36 16.80 14.60
CA ARG A 63 -7.82 17.51 15.76
C ARG A 63 -8.93 18.29 16.46
N LEU A 64 -8.90 18.32 17.79
CA LEU A 64 -9.76 19.14 18.63
C LEU A 64 -9.06 20.43 19.07
N ALA A 65 -9.82 21.53 19.17
CA ALA A 65 -9.41 22.74 19.87
C ALA A 65 -9.49 22.52 21.40
N LYS A 66 -8.90 23.44 22.17
CA LYS A 66 -9.03 23.47 23.64
C LYS A 66 -10.49 23.55 24.11
N THR A 67 -11.38 24.07 23.27
CA THR A 67 -12.83 24.14 23.52
C THR A 67 -13.57 22.81 23.27
N GLY A 68 -12.89 21.79 22.75
CA GLY A 68 -13.50 20.53 22.30
C GLY A 68 -14.10 20.56 20.90
N ALA A 69 -14.11 21.72 20.22
CA ALA A 69 -14.56 21.84 18.84
C ALA A 69 -13.55 21.25 17.84
N ILE A 70 -14.02 20.74 16.71
CA ILE A 70 -13.15 20.26 15.62
C ILE A 70 -12.39 21.45 15.02
N ASN A 71 -11.06 21.37 14.98
CA ASN A 71 -10.14 22.45 14.60
C ASN A 71 -9.28 22.13 13.36
N SER A 72 -9.51 20.99 12.71
CA SER A 72 -8.78 20.60 11.50
C SER A 72 -9.69 19.92 10.49
N ASP A 73 -9.23 19.91 9.24
CA ASP A 73 -9.70 18.95 8.25
C ASP A 73 -9.28 17.50 8.63
N ARG A 74 -9.62 16.54 7.77
CA ARG A 74 -9.29 15.12 7.96
C ARG A 74 -7.76 14.97 7.94
N ILE A 75 -7.16 14.46 9.01
CA ILE A 75 -5.69 14.32 9.12
C ILE A 75 -5.13 13.44 8.01
N LEU A 76 -5.88 12.40 7.62
CA LEU A 76 -5.52 11.55 6.49
C LEU A 76 -5.43 12.33 5.17
N THR A 77 -6.29 13.33 4.95
CA THR A 77 -6.23 14.17 3.75
C THR A 77 -4.96 15.02 3.72
N GLU A 78 -4.54 15.56 4.87
CA GLU A 78 -3.31 16.33 5.00
C GLU A 78 -2.07 15.46 4.77
N LEU A 79 -2.02 14.26 5.36
CA LEU A 79 -0.94 13.29 5.12
C LEU A 79 -0.83 12.88 3.64
N LEU A 80 -1.96 12.60 2.98
CA LEU A 80 -2.00 12.24 1.57
C LEU A 80 -1.61 13.39 0.62
N SER A 81 -1.64 14.63 1.10
CA SER A 81 -1.32 15.84 0.33
C SER A 81 0.16 16.21 0.38
N ILE A 82 0.94 15.55 1.24
CA ILE A 82 2.39 15.66 1.27
C ILE A 82 2.95 15.01 0.01
N PRO A 83 3.72 15.72 -0.84
CA PRO A 83 4.39 15.13 -1.99
C PRO A 83 5.35 14.01 -1.58
N ASP A 84 5.52 13.03 -2.46
CA ASP A 84 6.39 11.88 -2.21
C ASP A 84 7.86 12.37 -2.10
N GLY A 85 8.55 11.99 -1.02
CA GLY A 85 9.94 12.42 -0.74
C GLY A 85 10.10 13.81 -0.11
N ASP A 86 9.03 14.57 0.14
CA ASP A 86 9.13 15.93 0.71
C ASP A 86 9.21 15.94 2.24
N THR A 87 10.43 15.79 2.77
CA THR A 87 10.71 15.80 4.21
C THR A 87 10.34 17.13 4.89
N LYS A 88 10.41 18.27 4.19
CA LYS A 88 10.11 19.58 4.79
C LYS A 88 8.62 19.74 5.07
N LYS A 89 7.77 19.33 4.12
CA LYS A 89 6.32 19.30 4.35
C LYS A 89 5.92 18.27 5.40
N LEU A 90 6.66 17.16 5.48
CA LEU A 90 6.48 16.19 6.56
C LEU A 90 6.77 16.79 7.94
N PHE A 91 7.81 17.60 8.09
CA PHE A 91 8.09 18.30 9.35
C PHE A 91 6.99 19.31 9.68
N THR A 92 6.43 19.96 8.67
CA THR A 92 5.29 20.87 8.87
C THR A 92 4.09 20.10 9.43
N PHE A 93 3.82 18.91 8.89
CA PHE A 93 2.79 18.02 9.40
C PHE A 93 3.06 17.60 10.86
N PHE A 94 4.28 17.18 11.21
CA PHE A 94 4.61 16.79 12.59
C PHE A 94 4.60 17.95 13.60
N LYS A 95 4.93 19.16 13.16
CA LYS A 95 4.80 20.37 13.99
C LYS A 95 3.35 20.71 14.31
N GLU A 96 2.42 20.31 13.45
CA GLU A 96 1.00 20.61 13.62
C GLU A 96 0.21 19.48 14.29
N TYR A 97 0.52 18.23 13.94
CA TYR A 97 -0.25 17.03 14.32
C TYR A 97 0.55 16.05 15.18
N GLY A 98 1.83 16.29 15.46
CA GLY A 98 2.66 15.33 16.17
C GLY A 98 3.13 14.17 15.29
N PHE A 99 3.85 13.23 15.89
CA PHE A 99 4.44 12.09 15.21
C PHE A 99 3.52 10.86 15.17
N PHE A 100 3.80 9.91 14.28
CA PHE A 100 2.99 8.70 14.09
C PHE A 100 2.90 7.82 15.34
N PHE A 101 3.96 7.81 16.14
CA PHE A 101 4.10 7.06 17.39
C PHE A 101 4.38 8.03 18.55
N PRO A 102 4.12 7.62 19.80
CA PRO A 102 4.58 8.36 20.96
C PRO A 102 6.10 8.51 20.89
N VAL A 103 6.57 9.76 21.07
CA VAL A 103 7.99 10.11 21.13
C VAL A 103 8.32 10.82 22.43
N SER A 104 9.57 10.70 22.86
CA SER A 104 10.10 11.32 24.06
C SER A 104 9.88 12.82 24.06
N THR A 105 9.49 13.35 25.22
CA THR A 105 9.46 14.79 25.49
C THR A 105 10.75 15.31 26.09
N ASP A 106 11.63 14.41 26.52
CA ASP A 106 12.85 14.74 27.27
C ASP A 106 14.10 14.78 26.38
N GLY A 107 14.03 14.19 25.18
CA GLY A 107 15.13 14.20 24.22
C GLY A 107 14.71 13.84 22.80
N TYR A 108 15.64 14.04 21.87
CA TYR A 108 15.45 13.69 20.46
C TYR A 108 15.62 12.18 20.22
N GLU A 109 14.60 11.60 19.61
CA GLU A 109 14.68 10.28 18.98
C GLU A 109 15.07 10.42 17.51
N ALA A 110 15.63 9.37 16.92
CA ALA A 110 16.26 9.42 15.60
C ALA A 110 15.72 8.36 14.66
N ILE A 111 15.46 8.75 13.40
CA ILE A 111 15.03 7.86 12.34
C ILE A 111 15.70 8.27 11.03
N GLU A 112 16.16 7.29 10.24
CA GLU A 112 16.67 7.56 8.90
C GLU A 112 15.54 8.05 7.97
N VAL A 113 15.87 8.94 7.04
CA VAL A 113 14.86 9.56 6.15
C VAL A 113 14.13 8.52 5.29
N GLU A 114 14.82 7.50 4.79
CA GLU A 114 14.26 6.50 3.89
C GLU A 114 13.19 5.61 4.57
N PRO A 115 13.44 4.94 5.72
CA PRO A 115 12.42 4.21 6.48
C PRO A 115 11.18 5.04 6.82
N LEU A 116 11.35 6.32 7.13
CA LEU A 116 10.23 7.23 7.41
C LEU A 116 9.36 7.43 6.17
N HIS A 117 9.96 7.67 5.01
CA HIS A 117 9.22 7.79 3.75
C HIS A 117 8.58 6.47 3.35
N ASP A 118 9.23 5.34 3.59
CA ASP A 118 8.66 4.02 3.29
C ASP A 118 7.41 3.73 4.13
N LEU A 119 7.42 4.04 5.43
CA LEU A 119 6.21 3.96 6.27
C LEU A 119 5.04 4.76 5.65
N ILE A 120 5.31 6.00 5.25
CA ILE A 120 4.30 6.89 4.67
C ILE A 120 3.83 6.38 3.31
N ASN A 121 4.75 5.87 2.49
CA ASN A 121 4.46 5.30 1.18
C ASN A 121 3.56 4.08 1.30
N ARG A 122 3.74 3.23 2.32
CA ARG A 122 2.82 2.12 2.61
C ARG A 122 1.40 2.62 2.93
N VAL A 123 1.26 3.61 3.82
CA VAL A 123 -0.06 4.22 4.13
C VAL A 123 -0.72 4.77 2.87
N LYS A 124 0.04 5.54 2.07
CA LYS A 124 -0.44 6.10 0.80
C LYS A 124 -0.82 5.00 -0.20
N ALA A 125 -0.01 3.96 -0.35
CA ALA A 125 -0.26 2.85 -1.27
C ALA A 125 -1.53 2.08 -0.90
N THR A 126 -1.76 1.83 0.40
CA THR A 126 -2.99 1.19 0.90
C THR A 126 -4.23 1.98 0.49
N ILE A 127 -4.23 3.31 0.67
CA ILE A 127 -5.37 4.16 0.29
C ILE A 127 -5.54 4.26 -1.23
N ARG A 128 -4.42 4.38 -1.96
CA ARG A 128 -4.41 4.37 -3.43
C ARG A 128 -5.03 3.06 -3.94
N LEU A 129 -4.73 1.93 -3.31
CA LEU A 129 -5.25 0.60 -3.69
C LEU A 129 -6.75 0.50 -3.38
N ILE A 130 -7.17 0.87 -2.17
CA ILE A 130 -8.59 0.94 -1.80
C ILE A 130 -9.37 1.80 -2.78
N SER A 131 -8.84 2.97 -3.13
CA SER A 131 -9.48 3.90 -4.07
C SER A 131 -9.56 3.30 -5.47
N ALA A 132 -8.49 2.68 -5.96
CA ALA A 132 -8.46 2.01 -7.27
C ALA A 132 -9.45 0.83 -7.35
N LEU A 133 -9.63 0.08 -6.25
CA LEU A 133 -10.63 -0.98 -6.15
C LEU A 133 -12.07 -0.45 -6.17
N GLY A 134 -12.30 0.73 -5.57
CA GLY A 134 -13.59 1.42 -5.51
C GLY A 134 -13.99 2.15 -6.80
N GLU A 135 -13.06 2.35 -7.74
CA GLU A 135 -13.36 2.98 -9.02
C GLU A 135 -14.27 2.10 -9.91
N ALA A 136 -15.24 2.74 -10.56
CA ALA A 136 -16.16 2.06 -11.48
C ALA A 136 -15.42 1.45 -12.68
N ARG A 137 -14.46 2.20 -13.25
CA ARG A 137 -13.54 1.70 -14.26
C ARG A 137 -12.21 1.38 -13.58
N LYS A 138 -11.92 0.10 -13.42
CA LYS A 138 -10.71 -0.38 -12.76
C LYS A 138 -9.49 -0.19 -13.67
N ASP A 139 -8.46 0.45 -13.13
CA ASP A 139 -7.12 0.43 -13.70
C ASP A 139 -6.36 -0.76 -13.13
N TYR A 140 -6.45 -1.90 -13.79
CA TYR A 140 -5.84 -3.14 -13.33
C TYR A 140 -4.31 -3.09 -13.29
N ARG A 141 -3.66 -2.28 -14.14
CA ARG A 141 -2.19 -2.12 -14.07
C ARG A 141 -1.78 -1.39 -12.80
N ARG A 142 -2.51 -0.34 -12.46
CA ARG A 142 -2.29 0.39 -11.20
C ARG A 142 -2.60 -0.46 -9.98
N ILE A 143 -3.69 -1.24 -10.02
CA ILE A 143 -4.03 -2.19 -8.94
C ILE A 143 -2.89 -3.20 -8.77
N LEU A 144 -2.39 -3.80 -9.86
CA LEU A 144 -1.25 -4.71 -9.83
C LEU A 144 -0.03 -4.06 -9.17
N GLY A 145 0.38 -2.86 -9.62
CA GLY A 145 1.57 -2.22 -9.07
C GLY A 145 1.47 -1.91 -7.57
N LEU A 146 0.31 -1.44 -7.12
CA LEU A 146 0.07 -1.16 -5.69
C LEU A 146 0.03 -2.45 -4.85
N THR A 147 -0.60 -3.50 -5.38
CA THR A 147 -0.66 -4.81 -4.74
C THR A 147 0.74 -5.42 -4.61
N LEU A 148 1.53 -5.42 -5.70
CA LEU A 148 2.92 -5.91 -5.68
C LEU A 148 3.79 -5.11 -4.70
N TYR A 149 3.67 -3.78 -4.68
CA TYR A 149 4.41 -2.94 -3.73
C TYR A 149 4.13 -3.33 -2.28
N LEU A 150 2.86 -3.44 -1.89
CA LEU A 150 2.51 -3.78 -0.50
C LEU A 150 2.90 -5.22 -0.15
N GLN A 151 2.67 -6.18 -1.06
CA GLN A 151 2.91 -7.60 -0.84
C GLN A 151 4.39 -8.01 -0.87
N LEU A 152 5.23 -7.33 -1.65
CA LEU A 152 6.59 -7.79 -1.96
C LEU A 152 7.69 -6.85 -1.46
N THR A 153 7.36 -5.63 -1.04
CA THR A 153 8.35 -4.75 -0.39
C THR A 153 8.62 -5.23 1.03
N PRO A 154 9.90 -5.39 1.43
CA PRO A 154 10.27 -5.81 2.78
C PRO A 154 9.62 -4.94 3.87
N PRO A 155 9.32 -5.51 5.06
CA PRO A 155 8.87 -4.72 6.19
C PRO A 155 9.91 -3.67 6.60
N VAL A 156 9.44 -2.46 6.89
CA VAL A 156 10.25 -1.42 7.52
C VAL A 156 10.30 -1.69 9.02
N LEU A 157 11.50 -1.67 9.59
CA LEU A 157 11.72 -1.81 11.02
C LEU A 157 12.05 -0.45 11.63
N LEU A 158 11.24 -0.02 12.60
CA LEU A 158 11.35 1.28 13.25
C LEU A 158 11.71 1.11 14.73
N MET A 159 12.65 1.91 15.22
CA MET A 159 13.09 1.86 16.61
C MET A 159 12.84 3.21 17.29
N PHE A 160 11.99 3.18 18.31
CA PHE A 160 11.67 4.30 19.20
C PHE A 160 11.58 3.77 20.64
N GLU A 161 11.76 4.65 21.63
CA GLU A 161 11.74 4.30 23.06
C GLU A 161 10.40 3.67 23.46
N CYS A 162 9.30 4.12 22.85
CA CYS A 162 7.95 3.62 23.12
C CYS A 162 7.75 2.13 22.80
N PHE A 163 8.67 1.50 22.05
CA PHE A 163 8.60 0.07 21.73
C PHE A 163 9.37 -0.84 22.70
N GLY A 164 9.94 -0.30 23.78
CA GLY A 164 10.53 -1.11 24.86
C GLY A 164 11.71 -1.98 24.41
N GLY A 165 12.48 -1.51 23.43
CA GLY A 165 13.67 -2.21 22.91
C GLY A 165 13.40 -3.24 21.80
N GLN A 166 12.15 -3.42 21.37
CA GLN A 166 11.82 -4.21 20.18
C GLN A 166 11.50 -3.29 19.00
N PRO A 167 11.96 -3.57 17.77
CA PRO A 167 11.58 -2.76 16.63
C PRO A 167 10.10 -2.96 16.29
N PHE A 168 9.41 -1.89 15.90
CA PHE A 168 8.09 -1.97 15.28
C PHE A 168 8.23 -2.37 13.81
N PRO A 169 7.61 -3.48 13.36
CA PRO A 169 7.57 -3.85 11.96
C PRO A 169 6.32 -3.29 11.28
N THR A 170 6.45 -2.78 10.05
CA THR A 170 5.29 -2.63 9.17
C THR A 170 4.74 -4.00 8.76
N CYS A 171 3.54 -4.04 8.18
CA CYS A 171 2.89 -5.29 7.77
C CYS A 171 3.80 -6.15 6.87
N GLU A 172 4.10 -7.37 7.34
CA GLU A 172 4.73 -8.42 6.53
C GLU A 172 3.64 -9.30 5.94
N HIS A 173 3.60 -9.42 4.62
CA HIS A 173 2.62 -10.27 3.96
C HIS A 173 3.15 -11.70 3.82
N ALA A 174 2.24 -12.68 3.93
CA ALA A 174 2.59 -14.10 3.84
C ALA A 174 3.31 -14.46 2.53
N LEU A 175 2.94 -13.83 1.42
CA LEU A 175 3.58 -14.04 0.13
C LEU A 175 5.07 -13.67 0.14
N PHE A 176 5.44 -12.55 0.75
CA PHE A 176 6.84 -12.16 0.90
C PHE A 176 7.62 -13.21 1.71
N ALA A 177 7.06 -13.63 2.84
CA ALA A 177 7.68 -14.62 3.72
C ALA A 177 7.88 -15.98 3.04
N GLU A 178 6.94 -16.44 2.23
CA GLU A 178 7.07 -17.71 1.49
C GLU A 178 8.01 -17.59 0.29
N LEU A 179 8.03 -16.46 -0.42
CA LEU A 179 9.00 -16.22 -1.48
C LEU A 179 10.44 -16.27 -0.96
N ALA A 180 10.69 -15.67 0.22
CA ALA A 180 12.01 -15.69 0.86
C ALA A 180 12.51 -17.11 1.20
N LYS A 181 11.60 -18.08 1.40
CA LYS A 181 11.92 -19.48 1.71
C LYS A 181 11.90 -20.39 0.48
N SER A 182 11.44 -19.91 -0.66
CA SER A 182 11.19 -20.72 -1.86
C SER A 182 12.41 -21.50 -2.37
N SER A 183 13.62 -20.96 -2.16
CA SER A 183 14.89 -21.59 -2.55
C SER A 183 15.24 -22.82 -1.72
N ALA A 184 14.67 -22.95 -0.51
CA ALA A 184 14.85 -24.10 0.36
C ALA A 184 13.80 -25.20 0.14
N LEU A 185 12.80 -24.97 -0.72
CA LEU A 185 11.83 -26.00 -1.05
C LEU A 185 12.52 -27.15 -1.79
N PRO A 186 12.20 -28.41 -1.45
CA PRO A 186 12.64 -29.54 -2.26
C PRO A 186 12.09 -29.34 -3.67
N GLN A 187 12.97 -29.42 -4.68
CA GLN A 187 12.49 -29.47 -6.05
C GLN A 187 11.62 -30.71 -6.21
N ALA A 188 10.48 -30.58 -6.91
CA ALA A 188 9.66 -31.71 -7.25
C ALA A 188 10.54 -32.75 -7.97
N ASP A 189 10.77 -33.89 -7.32
CA ASP A 189 11.69 -34.92 -7.79
C ASP A 189 11.19 -35.42 -9.14
N PRO A 190 11.94 -35.20 -10.25
CA PRO A 190 11.55 -35.74 -11.55
C PRO A 190 11.41 -37.27 -11.51
N ALA A 191 12.10 -37.96 -10.60
CA ALA A 191 11.99 -39.41 -10.42
C ALA A 191 10.70 -39.86 -9.69
N SER A 192 9.96 -38.92 -9.09
CA SER A 192 8.62 -39.17 -8.53
C SER A 192 7.51 -39.10 -9.58
N LEU A 193 7.80 -38.52 -10.74
CA LEU A 193 6.92 -38.56 -11.89
C LEU A 193 7.05 -39.90 -12.63
N PRO A 194 6.00 -40.35 -13.34
CA PRO A 194 6.14 -41.46 -14.28
C PRO A 194 7.34 -41.25 -15.23
N TYR A 195 8.03 -42.32 -15.60
CA TYR A 195 9.27 -42.29 -16.41
C TYR A 195 9.17 -41.45 -17.70
N ASP A 196 7.98 -41.30 -18.27
CA ASP A 196 7.68 -40.56 -19.51
C ASP A 196 6.94 -39.23 -19.27
N ALA A 197 6.92 -38.69 -18.05
CA ALA A 197 6.20 -37.45 -17.76
C ALA A 197 6.96 -36.22 -18.31
N GLU A 198 6.42 -35.64 -19.39
CA GLU A 198 6.96 -34.40 -19.99
C GLU A 198 6.51 -33.14 -19.24
N ASN A 199 5.44 -33.24 -18.45
CA ASN A 199 4.79 -32.12 -17.76
C ASN A 199 4.59 -32.40 -16.25
N TYR A 200 4.77 -31.37 -15.44
CA TYR A 200 4.20 -31.27 -14.10
C TYR A 200 2.70 -30.96 -14.20
N ILE A 201 1.89 -31.65 -13.41
CA ILE A 201 0.46 -31.33 -13.23
C ILE A 201 0.35 -30.54 -11.92
N VAL A 202 0.09 -29.23 -12.04
CA VAL A 202 0.03 -28.32 -10.89
C VAL A 202 -1.41 -27.93 -10.62
N PRO A 203 -1.93 -28.13 -9.39
CA PRO A 203 -3.25 -27.64 -9.03
C PRO A 203 -3.36 -26.12 -9.19
N ASP A 204 -4.38 -25.66 -9.90
CA ASP A 204 -4.51 -24.26 -10.30
C ASP A 204 -5.90 -23.69 -10.00
N THR A 205 -5.93 -22.56 -9.30
CA THR A 205 -7.17 -21.90 -8.89
C THR A 205 -7.73 -20.93 -9.94
N ILE A 206 -6.94 -20.58 -10.97
CA ILE A 206 -7.33 -19.68 -12.06
C ILE A 206 -7.78 -20.48 -13.28
N PHE A 207 -7.01 -21.49 -13.66
CA PHE A 207 -7.23 -22.41 -14.77
C PHE A 207 -7.52 -23.82 -14.26
N SER A 208 -8.53 -23.92 -13.38
CA SER A 208 -8.89 -25.18 -12.72
C SER A 208 -9.28 -26.31 -13.69
N PRO A 209 -9.03 -27.58 -13.30
CA PRO A 209 -8.49 -28.01 -12.01
C PRO A 209 -6.95 -27.91 -11.90
N ASP A 210 -6.25 -28.14 -13.00
CA ASP A 210 -4.80 -28.26 -13.04
C ASP A 210 -4.23 -27.57 -14.29
N PHE A 211 -2.98 -27.16 -14.20
CA PHE A 211 -2.19 -26.63 -15.31
C PHE A 211 -1.02 -27.56 -15.60
N GLU A 212 -0.81 -27.85 -16.89
CA GLU A 212 0.32 -28.64 -17.36
C GLU A 212 1.51 -27.72 -17.64
N LEU A 213 2.59 -27.87 -16.89
CA LEU A 213 3.83 -27.13 -17.09
C LEU A 213 4.95 -28.08 -17.50
N SER A 214 5.60 -27.82 -18.63
CA SER A 214 6.71 -28.66 -19.09
C SER A 214 7.84 -28.73 -18.05
N VAL A 215 8.37 -29.93 -17.83
CA VAL A 215 9.52 -30.15 -16.94
C VAL A 215 10.75 -29.39 -17.43
N GLU A 216 10.97 -29.35 -18.74
CA GLU A 216 12.05 -28.59 -19.37
C GLU A 216 11.86 -27.09 -19.16
N GLU A 217 10.66 -26.59 -19.41
CA GLU A 217 10.34 -25.17 -19.22
C GLU A 217 10.55 -24.73 -17.77
N TYR A 218 9.98 -25.48 -16.81
CA TYR A 218 10.16 -25.23 -15.39
C TYR A 218 11.65 -25.21 -15.01
N SER A 219 12.42 -26.18 -15.49
CA SER A 219 13.86 -26.28 -15.22
C SER A 219 14.63 -25.10 -15.81
N ASN A 220 14.26 -24.65 -17.01
CA ASN A 220 14.84 -23.48 -17.66
C ASN A 220 14.52 -22.19 -16.91
N ILE A 221 13.29 -22.02 -16.42
CA ILE A 221 12.90 -20.86 -15.61
C ILE A 221 13.71 -20.85 -14.31
N VAL A 222 13.61 -21.91 -13.50
CA VAL A 222 14.22 -21.98 -12.16
C VAL A 222 15.75 -21.98 -12.22
N GLY A 223 16.33 -22.63 -13.23
CA GLY A 223 17.77 -22.65 -13.51
C GLY A 223 18.29 -21.32 -14.08
N GLY A 224 17.41 -20.46 -14.60
CA GLY A 224 17.79 -19.21 -15.24
C GLY A 224 18.37 -19.38 -16.64
N PHE A 225 17.96 -20.43 -17.35
CA PHE A 225 18.34 -20.74 -18.73
C PHE A 225 17.28 -20.34 -19.76
N ASP A 226 16.10 -19.90 -19.31
CA ASP A 226 15.09 -19.32 -20.22
C ASP A 226 15.57 -17.98 -20.80
N THR A 227 16.08 -18.07 -22.03
CA THR A 227 16.53 -16.93 -22.85
C THR A 227 15.47 -16.44 -23.83
N THR A 228 14.35 -17.15 -23.92
CA THR A 228 13.24 -16.83 -24.83
C THR A 228 12.27 -15.84 -24.21
N THR A 229 12.02 -15.95 -22.91
CA THR A 229 11.14 -15.03 -22.17
C THR A 229 11.96 -13.83 -21.66
N PRO A 230 11.67 -12.60 -22.11
CA PRO A 230 12.42 -11.43 -21.67
C PRO A 230 12.38 -11.26 -20.15
N GLY A 231 13.55 -11.31 -19.51
CA GLY A 231 13.70 -11.14 -18.07
C GLY A 231 13.68 -12.42 -17.24
N ALA A 232 13.35 -13.59 -17.82
CA ALA A 232 13.19 -14.82 -17.05
C ALA A 232 14.52 -15.30 -16.43
N ALA A 233 15.60 -15.29 -17.20
CA ALA A 233 16.94 -15.61 -16.69
C ALA A 233 17.41 -14.66 -15.56
N GLN A 234 17.00 -13.39 -15.60
CA GLN A 234 17.47 -12.34 -14.67
C GLN A 234 16.60 -12.18 -13.42
N SER A 235 15.29 -12.46 -13.51
CA SER A 235 14.34 -12.16 -12.45
C SER A 235 14.32 -13.22 -11.37
N GLN A 236 14.97 -12.94 -10.23
CA GLN A 236 14.89 -13.83 -9.06
C GLN A 236 13.46 -14.02 -8.58
N LEU A 237 12.65 -12.95 -8.61
CA LEU A 237 11.23 -13.00 -8.26
C LEU A 237 10.48 -14.03 -9.10
N TYR A 238 10.71 -14.09 -10.41
CA TYR A 238 10.03 -15.07 -11.26
C TYR A 238 10.45 -16.51 -10.93
N LYS A 239 11.75 -16.73 -10.69
CA LYS A 239 12.27 -18.05 -10.29
C LYS A 239 11.63 -18.53 -8.99
N ASP A 240 11.52 -17.64 -8.01
CA ASP A 240 10.94 -17.93 -6.70
C ASP A 240 9.43 -18.20 -6.81
N ILE A 241 8.71 -17.44 -7.63
CA ILE A 241 7.30 -17.70 -7.96
C ILE A 241 7.14 -19.07 -8.62
N ALA A 242 7.97 -19.41 -9.61
CA ALA A 242 7.90 -20.71 -10.29
C ALA A 242 8.18 -21.89 -9.34
N ARG A 243 9.13 -21.74 -8.40
CA ARG A 243 9.38 -22.72 -7.33
C ARG A 243 8.17 -22.89 -6.43
N LEU A 244 7.57 -21.80 -5.96
CA LEU A 244 6.34 -21.88 -5.14
C LEU A 244 5.19 -22.52 -5.92
N TYR A 245 5.04 -22.15 -7.19
CA TYR A 245 3.97 -22.64 -8.05
C TYR A 245 4.01 -24.17 -8.16
N CYS A 246 5.17 -24.76 -8.43
CA CYS A 246 5.30 -26.21 -8.64
C CYS A 246 5.52 -27.01 -7.35
N ASN A 247 6.32 -26.49 -6.41
CA ASN A 247 6.84 -27.29 -5.29
C ASN A 247 6.10 -27.06 -3.96
N ALA A 248 5.14 -26.12 -3.91
CA ALA A 248 4.38 -25.83 -2.69
C ALA A 248 2.88 -26.15 -2.86
N PRO A 249 2.49 -27.45 -2.92
CA PRO A 249 1.09 -27.85 -3.09
C PRO A 249 0.24 -27.60 -1.83
N LEU A 250 0.87 -27.41 -0.66
CA LEU A 250 0.20 -27.26 0.64
C LEU A 250 0.02 -25.80 1.08
N LEU A 251 0.19 -24.83 0.17
CA LEU A 251 -0.08 -23.42 0.48
C LEU A 251 -1.55 -23.24 0.89
N SER A 252 -1.82 -22.24 1.73
CA SER A 252 -3.21 -21.87 2.05
C SER A 252 -3.96 -21.47 0.77
N PRO A 253 -5.29 -21.63 0.70
CA PRO A 253 -6.04 -21.31 -0.51
C PRO A 253 -5.84 -19.88 -1.02
N GLU A 254 -5.77 -18.91 -0.10
CA GLU A 254 -5.49 -17.51 -0.43
C GLU A 254 -4.11 -17.36 -1.07
N LEU A 255 -3.08 -17.97 -0.47
CA LEU A 255 -1.71 -17.85 -0.95
C LEU A 255 -1.49 -18.62 -2.25
N ARG A 256 -2.11 -19.79 -2.42
CA ARG A 256 -2.14 -20.54 -3.68
C ARG A 256 -2.68 -19.67 -4.81
N GLY A 257 -3.82 -19.00 -4.59
CA GLY A 257 -4.40 -18.11 -5.60
C GLY A 257 -3.51 -16.92 -5.97
N MET A 258 -2.75 -16.37 -5.01
CA MET A 258 -1.77 -15.32 -5.31
C MET A 258 -0.59 -15.86 -6.14
N VAL A 259 -0.07 -17.03 -5.78
CA VAL A 259 1.05 -17.67 -6.49
C VAL A 259 0.62 -18.04 -7.92
N ASP A 260 -0.58 -18.60 -8.11
CA ASP A 260 -1.15 -18.89 -9.43
C ASP A 260 -1.21 -17.63 -10.28
N PHE A 261 -1.77 -16.55 -9.72
CA PHE A 261 -1.89 -15.28 -10.43
C PHE A 261 -0.54 -14.75 -10.86
N LEU A 262 0.44 -14.72 -9.95
CA LEU A 262 1.76 -14.19 -10.26
C LEU A 262 2.51 -15.06 -11.25
N PHE A 263 2.40 -16.39 -11.15
CA PHE A 263 2.99 -17.32 -12.09
C PHE A 263 2.45 -17.06 -13.49
N HIS A 264 1.12 -17.10 -13.67
CA HIS A 264 0.49 -16.87 -14.98
C HIS A 264 0.74 -15.47 -15.51
N PHE A 265 0.80 -14.46 -14.64
CA PHE A 265 1.14 -13.11 -15.07
C PHE A 265 2.56 -13.04 -15.63
N HIS A 266 3.54 -13.62 -14.93
CA HIS A 266 4.93 -13.61 -15.38
C HIS A 266 5.15 -14.50 -16.62
N HIS A 267 4.48 -15.64 -16.68
CA HIS A 267 4.61 -16.64 -17.73
C HIS A 267 3.90 -16.24 -19.02
N LEU A 268 2.67 -15.69 -18.94
CA LEU A 268 1.85 -15.40 -20.13
C LEU A 268 1.83 -13.93 -20.54
N ILE A 269 2.19 -13.00 -19.64
CA ILE A 269 2.04 -11.56 -19.90
C ILE A 269 3.39 -10.87 -19.94
N ALA A 270 4.10 -10.80 -18.82
CA ALA A 270 5.40 -10.15 -18.72
C ALA A 270 6.08 -10.41 -17.38
N VAL A 271 7.39 -10.60 -17.42
CA VAL A 271 8.21 -10.65 -16.21
C VAL A 271 8.34 -9.25 -15.60
N VAL A 272 7.88 -9.11 -14.35
CA VAL A 272 7.99 -7.86 -13.60
C VAL A 272 9.45 -7.59 -13.23
N LYS A 273 9.90 -6.36 -13.49
CA LYS A 273 11.25 -5.86 -13.19
C LYS A 273 11.28 -4.98 -11.95
N ALA A 274 10.30 -4.08 -11.81
CA ALA A 274 10.19 -3.18 -10.67
C ALA A 274 8.76 -2.65 -10.53
N PHE A 275 8.41 -2.18 -9.35
CA PHE A 275 7.14 -1.54 -9.05
C PHE A 275 7.34 -0.36 -8.09
N THR A 276 6.37 0.55 -8.02
CA THR A 276 6.46 1.79 -7.23
C THR A 276 5.27 1.96 -6.27
N PRO A 277 5.42 2.75 -5.19
CA PRO A 277 4.31 3.08 -4.28
C PRO A 277 3.16 3.88 -4.93
N THR A 278 3.36 4.39 -6.16
CA THR A 278 2.33 5.08 -6.96
C THR A 278 1.48 4.11 -7.78
N GLY A 279 1.92 2.86 -7.94
CA GLY A 279 1.26 1.82 -8.70
C GLY A 279 1.80 1.60 -10.11
N ASP A 280 3.00 2.11 -10.41
CA ASP A 280 3.64 1.88 -11.70
C ASP A 280 4.37 0.53 -11.68
N VAL A 281 4.32 -0.20 -12.79
CA VAL A 281 5.03 -1.48 -12.97
C VAL A 281 5.94 -1.36 -14.18
N LYS A 282 7.20 -1.73 -14.01
CA LYS A 282 8.20 -1.86 -15.07
C LYS A 282 8.39 -3.34 -15.37
N TYR A 283 8.50 -3.65 -16.64
CA TYR A 283 8.73 -5.01 -17.14
C TYR A 283 10.11 -5.13 -17.77
N TYR A 284 10.59 -6.36 -17.97
CA TYR A 284 11.82 -6.60 -18.73
C TYR A 284 11.60 -6.51 -20.25
N ASP A 285 10.38 -6.75 -20.72
CA ASP A 285 10.00 -6.68 -22.13
C ASP A 285 9.63 -5.25 -22.57
N ALA A 286 9.56 -5.03 -23.89
CA ALA A 286 9.13 -3.79 -24.51
C ALA A 286 7.63 -3.52 -24.27
N ASP A 287 7.28 -2.25 -24.10
CA ASP A 287 5.91 -1.82 -23.80
C ASP A 287 4.88 -2.27 -24.86
N GLU A 288 5.27 -2.35 -26.14
CA GLU A 288 4.39 -2.87 -27.20
C GLU A 288 4.04 -4.35 -26.99
N ASN A 289 5.03 -5.18 -26.68
CA ASN A 289 4.85 -6.61 -26.44
C ASN A 289 3.99 -6.84 -25.20
N VAL A 290 4.31 -6.16 -24.09
CA VAL A 290 3.51 -6.24 -22.86
C VAL A 290 2.06 -5.85 -23.13
N LYS A 291 1.79 -4.80 -23.93
CA LYS A 291 0.42 -4.43 -24.30
C LYS A 291 -0.27 -5.51 -25.13
N ALA A 292 0.44 -6.15 -26.06
CA ALA A 292 -0.11 -7.22 -26.88
C ALA A 292 -0.47 -8.46 -26.02
N HIS A 293 0.46 -8.93 -25.19
CA HIS A 293 0.22 -10.07 -24.30
C HIS A 293 -0.84 -9.77 -23.25
N TYR A 294 -0.87 -8.55 -22.70
CA TYR A 294 -1.93 -8.13 -21.78
C TYR A 294 -3.31 -8.19 -22.45
N LYS A 295 -3.43 -7.79 -23.72
CA LYS A 295 -4.69 -7.87 -24.46
C LYS A 295 -5.11 -9.32 -24.73
N ALA A 296 -4.16 -10.21 -24.99
CA ALA A 296 -4.42 -11.61 -25.30
C ALA A 296 -4.75 -12.45 -24.05
N ASN A 297 -4.00 -12.25 -22.96
CA ASN A 297 -3.94 -13.19 -21.84
C ASN A 297 -4.52 -12.63 -20.52
N PHE A 298 -4.70 -11.30 -20.38
CA PHE A 298 -5.30 -10.71 -19.16
C PHE A 298 -6.83 -10.72 -19.21
N ASP A 299 -7.39 -11.92 -19.20
CA ASP A 299 -8.82 -12.20 -19.29
C ASP A 299 -9.58 -11.91 -17.97
N ASP A 300 -10.87 -12.27 -17.93
CA ASP A 300 -11.70 -12.02 -16.75
C ASP A 300 -11.33 -12.89 -15.53
N ARG A 301 -10.70 -14.05 -15.74
CA ARG A 301 -10.19 -14.89 -14.64
C ARG A 301 -8.98 -14.23 -13.99
N MET A 302 -8.03 -13.77 -14.79
CA MET A 302 -6.86 -13.01 -14.31
C MET A 302 -7.27 -11.72 -13.61
N LYS A 303 -8.24 -10.99 -14.16
CA LYS A 303 -8.81 -9.79 -13.51
C LYS A 303 -9.44 -10.12 -12.16
N LYS A 304 -10.22 -11.20 -12.07
CA LYS A 304 -10.87 -11.60 -10.81
C LYS A 304 -9.82 -11.96 -9.76
N SER A 305 -8.83 -12.75 -10.13
CA SER A 305 -7.75 -13.18 -9.23
C SER A 305 -6.92 -11.99 -8.72
N LEU A 306 -6.56 -11.04 -9.59
CA LEU A 306 -5.89 -9.80 -9.15
C LEU A 306 -6.72 -9.01 -8.12
N ILE A 307 -8.04 -8.91 -8.33
CA ILE A 307 -8.92 -8.19 -7.41
C ILE A 307 -9.02 -8.89 -6.06
N GLU A 308 -9.00 -10.23 -6.04
CA GLU A 308 -9.00 -11.01 -4.81
C GLU A 308 -7.68 -10.83 -4.04
N MET A 309 -6.54 -10.98 -4.72
CA MET A 309 -5.21 -10.70 -4.16
C MET A 309 -5.11 -9.27 -3.59
N ALA A 310 -5.62 -8.28 -4.31
CA ALA A 310 -5.65 -6.88 -3.87
C ALA A 310 -6.51 -6.67 -2.62
N LYS A 311 -7.66 -7.34 -2.51
CA LYS A 311 -8.52 -7.25 -1.32
C LYS A 311 -7.86 -7.89 -0.10
N ILE A 312 -7.19 -9.03 -0.28
CA ILE A 312 -6.44 -9.68 0.79
C ILE A 312 -5.32 -8.75 1.28
N THR A 313 -4.58 -8.13 0.35
CA THR A 313 -3.54 -7.15 0.67
C THR A 313 -4.07 -6.00 1.53
N VAL A 314 -5.20 -5.40 1.15
CA VAL A 314 -5.84 -4.32 1.92
C VAL A 314 -6.26 -4.80 3.31
N ARG A 315 -6.85 -6.00 3.41
CA ARG A 315 -7.26 -6.60 4.68
C ARG A 315 -6.06 -6.73 5.62
N ASP A 316 -4.94 -7.25 5.13
CA ASP A 316 -3.76 -7.54 5.95
C ASP A 316 -3.10 -6.23 6.41
N GLU A 317 -2.97 -5.22 5.54
CA GLU A 317 -2.50 -3.88 5.90
C GLU A 317 -3.35 -3.24 7.00
N ILE A 318 -4.67 -3.23 6.83
CA ILE A 318 -5.57 -2.62 7.81
C ILE A 318 -5.53 -3.40 9.12
N ARG A 319 -5.59 -4.74 9.07
CA ARG A 319 -5.59 -5.59 10.27
C ARG A 319 -4.31 -5.40 11.08
N HIS A 320 -3.15 -5.38 10.43
CA HIS A 320 -1.85 -5.18 11.10
C HIS A 320 -1.81 -3.87 11.88
N ASN A 321 -2.22 -2.78 11.24
CA ASN A 321 -2.12 -1.44 11.83
C ASN A 321 -3.30 -1.08 12.77
N LEU A 322 -4.30 -1.95 12.90
CA LEU A 322 -5.37 -1.81 13.90
C LEU A 322 -5.10 -2.58 15.19
N TYR A 323 -3.95 -3.24 15.32
CA TYR A 323 -3.61 -4.00 16.53
C TYR A 323 -3.59 -3.14 17.81
N GLY A 324 -3.26 -1.85 17.68
CA GLY A 324 -3.28 -0.86 18.76
C GLY A 324 -4.68 -0.34 19.14
N MET A 325 -5.74 -0.74 18.43
CA MET A 325 -7.12 -0.34 18.73
C MET A 325 -7.81 -1.41 19.58
N ARG A 326 -8.21 -1.07 20.80
CA ARG A 326 -8.78 -2.04 21.76
C ARG A 326 -10.05 -1.51 22.42
N PRO A 327 -11.07 -2.35 22.63
CA PRO A 327 -12.23 -1.95 23.41
C PRO A 327 -11.83 -1.74 24.87
N GLN A 328 -12.31 -0.67 25.47
CA GLN A 328 -12.12 -0.34 26.87
C GLN A 328 -13.48 -0.05 27.52
N TYR A 329 -13.60 -0.24 28.83
CA TYR A 329 -14.78 0.19 29.58
C TYR A 329 -14.40 1.39 30.42
N ASP A 330 -14.97 2.56 30.12
CA ASP A 330 -14.75 3.78 30.88
C ASP A 330 -15.54 3.69 32.20
N ILE A 331 -14.82 3.69 33.31
CA ILE A 331 -15.37 3.56 34.65
C ILE A 331 -16.01 4.85 35.18
N GLU A 332 -15.66 6.02 34.61
CA GLU A 332 -16.23 7.30 35.02
C GLU A 332 -17.56 7.54 34.32
N THR A 333 -17.62 7.30 33.00
CA THR A 333 -18.84 7.44 32.22
C THR A 333 -19.71 6.17 32.22
N MET A 334 -19.20 5.06 32.76
CA MET A 334 -19.84 3.74 32.77
C MET A 334 -20.29 3.31 31.38
N SER A 335 -19.42 3.50 30.38
CA SER A 335 -19.75 3.28 28.97
C SER A 335 -18.64 2.53 28.20
N PRO A 336 -18.98 1.79 27.13
CA PRO A 336 -17.98 1.24 26.23
C PRO A 336 -17.23 2.36 25.51
N ALA A 337 -15.91 2.27 25.50
CA ALA A 337 -15.00 3.16 24.81
C ALA A 337 -14.02 2.36 23.95
N TRP A 338 -13.26 3.06 23.11
CA TRP A 338 -12.15 2.50 22.37
C TRP A 338 -10.88 3.24 22.74
N GLU A 339 -9.82 2.50 22.97
CA GLU A 339 -8.48 3.02 23.17
C GLU A 339 -7.70 2.92 21.86
N ILE A 340 -6.97 3.97 21.51
CA ILE A 340 -5.98 3.98 20.43
C ILE A 340 -4.64 4.42 21.02
N GLN A 341 -3.61 3.65 20.72
CA GLN A 341 -2.27 3.85 21.27
C GLN A 341 -1.49 4.98 20.58
N ASP A 342 -1.74 5.22 19.29
CA ASP A 342 -0.93 6.14 18.48
C ASP A 342 -1.65 6.72 17.25
N MET A 343 -1.03 7.72 16.63
CA MET A 343 -1.61 8.41 15.47
C MET A 343 -1.66 7.50 14.23
N LEU A 344 -0.71 6.59 14.05
CA LEU A 344 -0.72 5.65 12.92
C LEU A 344 -1.98 4.77 12.96
N THR A 345 -2.28 4.19 14.13
CA THR A 345 -3.48 3.40 14.38
C THR A 345 -4.74 4.23 14.14
N GLY A 346 -4.76 5.50 14.58
CA GLY A 346 -5.87 6.42 14.30
C GLY A 346 -6.06 6.75 12.81
N ILE A 347 -4.96 6.84 12.04
CA ILE A 347 -4.99 6.95 10.57
C ILE A 347 -5.60 5.69 9.96
N TYR A 348 -5.15 4.50 10.37
CA TYR A 348 -5.70 3.24 9.86
C TYR A 348 -7.14 3.00 10.28
N ALA A 349 -7.57 3.46 11.45
CA ALA A 349 -8.98 3.49 11.83
C ALA A 349 -9.79 4.37 10.86
N SER A 350 -9.25 5.52 10.46
CA SER A 350 -9.88 6.36 9.42
C SER A 350 -10.00 5.63 8.08
N ILE A 351 -9.00 4.83 7.71
CA ILE A 351 -9.04 4.00 6.49
C ILE A 351 -10.06 2.87 6.64
N PHE A 352 -10.14 2.22 7.80
CA PHE A 352 -11.06 1.11 8.06
C PHE A 352 -12.54 1.51 7.94
N PHE A 353 -12.88 2.69 8.45
CA PHE A 353 -14.26 3.21 8.39
C PHE A 353 -14.60 3.87 7.05
N MET A 354 -13.63 4.08 6.16
CA MET A 354 -13.94 4.50 4.78
C MET A 354 -14.76 3.43 4.08
N ARG A 355 -15.77 3.86 3.32
CA ARG A 355 -16.59 2.97 2.48
C ARG A 355 -16.25 3.21 1.02
N PRO A 356 -15.40 2.37 0.39
CA PRO A 356 -14.91 2.60 -0.97
C PRO A 356 -15.99 2.59 -2.03
N SER A 357 -17.17 2.02 -1.74
CA SER A 357 -18.35 2.05 -2.60
C SER A 357 -19.09 3.39 -2.57
N VAL A 358 -18.90 4.20 -1.52
CA VAL A 358 -19.56 5.50 -1.30
C VAL A 358 -18.59 6.64 -1.55
N GLU A 359 -17.40 6.61 -0.93
CA GLU A 359 -16.39 7.65 -1.00
C GLU A 359 -14.99 7.08 -1.25
N LEU A 360 -14.19 7.80 -2.03
CA LEU A 360 -12.80 7.43 -2.32
C LEU A 360 -11.93 8.68 -2.45
N TYR A 361 -10.62 8.50 -2.34
CA TYR A 361 -9.66 9.59 -2.52
C TYR A 361 -9.24 9.68 -3.99
N ARG A 362 -9.20 10.91 -4.51
CA ARG A 362 -8.60 11.22 -5.83
C ARG A 362 -7.52 12.27 -5.70
N LYS A 363 -6.47 12.14 -6.51
CA LYS A 363 -5.49 13.21 -6.71
C LYS A 363 -6.12 14.35 -7.52
N CYS A 364 -5.83 15.59 -7.15
CA CYS A 364 -6.24 16.75 -7.93
C CYS A 364 -5.66 16.69 -9.36
N ALA A 365 -6.50 16.93 -10.37
CA ALA A 365 -6.07 16.94 -11.77
C ALA A 365 -5.31 18.21 -12.17
N ASN A 366 -5.15 19.19 -11.27
CA ASN A 366 -4.31 20.35 -11.52
C ASN A 366 -2.84 19.94 -11.31
N PRO A 367 -1.96 20.00 -12.34
CA PRO A 367 -0.57 19.54 -12.20
C PRO A 367 0.26 20.35 -11.20
N SER A 368 -0.21 21.53 -10.79
CA SER A 368 0.42 22.35 -9.75
C SER A 368 -0.10 22.05 -8.35
N CYS A 369 -0.93 21.03 -8.18
CA CYS A 369 -1.56 20.66 -6.91
C CYS A 369 -1.40 19.16 -6.65
N ASP A 370 -0.73 18.82 -5.55
CA ASP A 370 -0.56 17.44 -5.09
C ASP A 370 -1.63 17.01 -4.08
N ARG A 371 -2.60 17.87 -3.78
CA ARG A 371 -3.66 17.58 -2.80
C ARG A 371 -4.50 16.39 -3.26
N SER A 372 -4.63 15.41 -2.38
CA SER A 372 -5.64 14.37 -2.49
C SER A 372 -6.92 14.87 -1.83
N PHE A 373 -8.08 14.52 -2.37
CA PHE A 373 -9.35 14.94 -1.80
C PHE A 373 -10.41 13.85 -1.96
N LEU A 374 -11.32 13.84 -1.00
CA LEU A 374 -12.39 12.86 -0.96
C LEU A 374 -13.52 13.23 -1.93
N VAL A 375 -14.02 12.22 -2.63
CA VAL A 375 -15.16 12.35 -3.54
C VAL A 375 -16.11 11.18 -3.41
N ASN A 376 -17.39 11.43 -3.67
CA ASN A 376 -18.35 10.34 -3.86
C ASN A 376 -17.96 9.53 -5.09
N THR A 377 -18.08 8.20 -5.01
CA THR A 377 -17.77 7.27 -6.10
C THR A 377 -18.53 7.58 -7.38
N THR A 378 -19.81 7.96 -7.25
CA THR A 378 -20.70 8.34 -8.36
C THR A 378 -20.29 9.65 -9.04
N SER A 379 -19.47 10.49 -8.39
CA SER A 379 -19.07 11.80 -8.90
C SER A 379 -17.89 11.68 -9.86
N SER A 380 -18.11 11.18 -11.08
CA SER A 380 -17.06 11.11 -12.12
C SER A 380 -16.59 12.50 -12.62
N LYS A 381 -17.40 13.55 -12.39
CA LYS A 381 -17.15 14.91 -12.90
C LYS A 381 -16.20 15.73 -12.02
N ARG A 382 -16.09 15.43 -10.72
CA ARG A 382 -15.22 16.20 -9.80
C ARG A 382 -13.76 15.75 -9.93
N LYS A 383 -12.97 16.55 -10.66
CA LYS A 383 -11.55 16.30 -10.95
C LYS A 383 -10.58 17.18 -10.14
N TYR A 384 -11.08 18.25 -9.52
CA TYR A 384 -10.26 19.22 -8.80
C TYR A 384 -10.71 19.29 -7.35
N CYS A 385 -9.76 19.46 -6.43
CA CYS A 385 -10.05 19.59 -5.00
C CYS A 385 -10.96 20.80 -4.73
N GLU A 386 -10.63 21.93 -5.35
CA GLU A 386 -11.27 23.23 -5.13
C GLU A 386 -11.45 24.04 -6.42
N TYR A 387 -12.29 25.08 -6.34
CA TYR A 387 -12.58 26.00 -7.44
C TYR A 387 -11.34 26.71 -8.02
N PRO A 388 -10.37 27.20 -7.21
CA PRO A 388 -9.16 27.82 -7.74
C PRO A 388 -8.33 26.86 -8.60
N CYS A 389 -8.18 25.60 -8.19
CA CYS A 389 -7.47 24.59 -8.97
C CYS A 389 -8.13 24.33 -10.33
N ARG A 390 -9.47 24.29 -10.37
CA ARG A 390 -10.23 24.17 -11.62
C ARG A 390 -9.95 25.35 -12.57
N ASN A 391 -9.98 26.57 -12.04
CA ASN A 391 -9.75 27.77 -12.84
C ASN A 391 -8.31 27.86 -13.35
N ALA A 392 -7.33 27.57 -12.51
CA ALA A 392 -5.91 27.55 -12.89
C ALA A 392 -5.65 26.53 -14.01
N ALA A 393 -6.22 25.33 -13.91
CA ALA A 393 -6.11 24.30 -14.94
C ALA A 393 -6.79 24.74 -16.27
N ALA A 394 -7.98 25.34 -16.19
CA ALA A 394 -8.69 25.85 -17.37
C ALA A 394 -7.90 26.98 -18.08
N GLN A 395 -7.35 27.93 -17.32
CA GLN A 395 -6.49 28.99 -17.85
C GLN A 395 -5.23 28.43 -18.52
N ARG A 396 -4.58 27.43 -17.91
CA ARG A 396 -3.41 26.76 -18.50
C ARG A 396 -3.77 26.07 -19.81
N ALA A 397 -4.87 25.31 -19.85
CA ALA A 397 -5.32 24.64 -21.06
C ALA A 397 -5.63 25.64 -22.19
N HIS A 398 -6.25 26.77 -21.87
CA HIS A 398 -6.48 27.85 -22.81
C HIS A 398 -5.17 28.45 -23.36
N ARG A 399 -4.17 28.69 -22.50
CA ARG A 399 -2.84 29.17 -22.92
C ARG A 399 -2.15 28.17 -23.87
N LEU A 400 -2.16 26.88 -23.55
CA LEU A 400 -1.59 25.83 -24.39
C LEU A 400 -2.28 25.74 -25.75
N ARG A 401 -3.61 25.86 -25.79
CA ARG A 401 -4.37 25.88 -27.07
C ARG A 401 -4.03 27.10 -27.92
N LYS A 402 -3.83 28.28 -27.31
CA LYS A 402 -3.38 29.47 -28.02
C LYS A 402 -1.98 29.28 -28.60
N GLN A 403 -1.04 28.73 -27.83
CA GLN A 403 0.32 28.46 -28.30
C GLN A 403 0.37 27.44 -29.44
N ALA A 404 -0.41 26.35 -29.35
CA ALA A 404 -0.49 25.34 -30.40
C ALA A 404 -1.04 25.91 -31.73
N LYS A 405 -2.00 26.85 -31.65
CA LYS A 405 -2.52 27.56 -32.84
C LYS A 405 -1.52 28.52 -33.47
N VAL A 406 -0.58 29.06 -32.69
CA VAL A 406 0.47 29.96 -33.19
C VAL A 406 1.60 29.18 -33.86
N GLN A 407 1.85 27.93 -33.45
CA GLN A 407 2.89 27.06 -34.05
C GLN A 407 2.43 26.29 -35.29
N THR A 408 1.13 26.33 -35.62
CA THR A 408 0.55 25.70 -36.82
C THR A 408 0.31 26.68 -37.98
N HIS A 409 0.71 27.93 -37.80
CA HIS A 409 0.89 28.95 -38.83
C HIS A 409 2.38 29.26 -38.95
#